data_AF-A0A0J7NBE8-F1
#
_entry.id   AF-A0A0J7NBE8-F1
#
_cell.length_a   1.000
_cell.length_b   1.000
_cell.length_c   1.000
_cell.angle_alpha   90.00
_cell.angle_beta   90.00
_cell.angle_gamma   90.00
#
_symmetry.space_group_name_H-M   'P 1'
#
loop_
_entity.id
_entity.type
_entity.pdbx_description
1 polymer ?
#
loop_
_entity_poly.entity_id
_entity_poly.type
_entity_poly.pdbx_seq_one_letter_code
_entity_poly.pdbx_strand_id
1 'polypeptide(L)'
;MKLIIAFAAVVAVVLARPPVILNSQPDNSQTVVVKETPLDNIGIDGYQFAYELSNGQAHQESAQLVNAGHENESLAVRGSFTYVDPVTNVRYTVNYVADENGFRPEGEHLPSV
;
A
#
# COMPACT_ATOMS: atom_id res chain seq x y z
N MET A 1 -56.08 -11.57 -6.61
CA MET A 1 -55.48 -11.50 -5.26
C MET A 1 -54.22 -12.34 -5.11
N LYS A 2 -54.22 -13.67 -5.35
CA LYS A 2 -53.03 -14.54 -5.16
C LYS A 2 -51.80 -14.15 -6.00
N LEU A 3 -52.01 -13.75 -7.25
CA LEU A 3 -50.94 -13.32 -8.17
C LEU A 3 -50.29 -11.98 -7.78
N ILE A 4 -51.06 -11.06 -7.18
CA ILE A 4 -50.55 -9.75 -6.75
C ILE A 4 -49.61 -9.91 -5.55
N ILE A 5 -49.97 -10.81 -4.62
CA ILE A 5 -49.14 -11.12 -3.45
C ILE A 5 -47.83 -11.80 -3.89
N ALA A 6 -47.90 -12.74 -4.84
CA ALA A 6 -46.72 -13.40 -5.38
C ALA A 6 -45.77 -12.42 -6.10
N PHE A 7 -46.32 -11.50 -6.89
CA PHE A 7 -45.52 -10.48 -7.59
C PHE A 7 -44.86 -9.49 -6.61
N ALA A 8 -45.61 -9.02 -5.61
CA ALA A 8 -45.07 -8.14 -4.57
C ALA A 8 -43.95 -8.82 -3.76
N ALA A 9 -44.07 -10.13 -3.48
CA ALA A 9 -43.04 -10.89 -2.79
C ALA A 9 -41.75 -11.01 -3.61
N VAL A 10 -41.84 -11.24 -4.93
CA VAL A 10 -40.66 -11.30 -5.81
C VAL A 10 -39.98 -9.94 -5.90
N VAL A 11 -40.76 -8.85 -6.02
CA VAL A 11 -40.22 -7.48 -6.04
C VAL A 11 -39.54 -7.14 -4.71
N ALA A 12 -40.11 -7.56 -3.57
CA ALA A 12 -39.49 -7.35 -2.27
C ALA A 12 -38.15 -8.11 -2.13
N VAL A 13 -38.02 -9.32 -2.68
CA VAL A 13 -36.75 -10.07 -2.69
C VAL A 13 -35.70 -9.41 -3.58
N VAL A 14 -36.10 -8.83 -4.72
CA VAL A 14 -35.19 -8.09 -5.61
C VAL A 14 -34.71 -6.79 -4.95
N LEU A 15 -35.58 -6.08 -4.23
CA LEU A 15 -35.25 -4.85 -3.50
C LEU A 15 -34.48 -5.12 -2.20
N ALA A 16 -34.54 -6.33 -1.64
CA ALA A 16 -33.80 -6.74 -0.45
C ALA A 16 -32.38 -7.21 -0.75
N ARG A 17 -31.90 -7.12 -2.01
CA ARG A 17 -30.51 -7.41 -2.32
C ARG A 17 -29.65 -6.34 -1.63
N PRO A 18 -28.72 -6.72 -0.72
CA PRO A 18 -27.82 -5.75 -0.13
C PRO A 18 -27.09 -5.01 -1.26
N PRO A 19 -26.84 -3.69 -1.11
CA PRO A 19 -26.11 -2.94 -2.13
C PRO A 19 -24.80 -3.67 -2.40
N VAL A 20 -24.56 -4.04 -3.65
CA VAL A 20 -23.23 -4.46 -4.10
C VAL A 20 -22.37 -3.23 -4.00
N ILE A 21 -21.68 -3.11 -2.87
CA ILE A 21 -20.67 -2.08 -2.68
C ILE A 21 -19.51 -2.48 -3.60
N LEU A 22 -19.41 -1.84 -4.77
CA LEU A 22 -18.21 -1.83 -5.62
C LEU A 22 -17.11 -0.99 -4.95
N ASN A 23 -16.82 -1.25 -3.68
CA ASN A 23 -15.61 -0.74 -3.07
C ASN A 23 -14.55 -1.78 -3.37
N SER A 24 -13.73 -1.49 -4.36
CA SER A 24 -12.44 -2.15 -4.63
C SER A 24 -11.43 -1.89 -3.51
N GLN A 25 -11.88 -1.80 -2.26
CA GLN A 25 -11.01 -1.71 -1.11
C GLN A 25 -10.73 -3.16 -0.71
N PRO A 26 -9.49 -3.64 -0.88
CA PRO A 26 -9.15 -4.99 -0.48
C PRO A 26 -9.52 -5.17 1.01
N ASP A 27 -10.30 -6.21 1.29
CA ASP A 27 -10.63 -6.59 2.66
C ASP A 27 -9.36 -7.06 3.35
N ASN A 28 -8.64 -6.12 3.96
CA ASN A 28 -7.39 -6.37 4.66
C ASN A 28 -7.62 -6.92 6.08
N SER A 29 -8.86 -7.24 6.48
CA SER A 29 -9.18 -7.72 7.84
C SER A 29 -8.46 -9.03 8.21
N GLN A 30 -7.87 -9.73 7.24
CA GLN A 30 -7.11 -10.98 7.41
C GLN A 30 -5.63 -10.87 6.98
N THR A 31 -5.10 -9.66 6.73
CA THR A 31 -3.69 -9.49 6.33
C THR A 31 -2.76 -9.68 7.53
N VAL A 32 -1.71 -10.49 7.38
CA VAL A 32 -0.71 -10.74 8.42
C VAL A 32 0.69 -10.45 7.90
N VAL A 33 1.61 -10.13 8.81
CA VAL A 33 3.04 -10.03 8.49
C VAL A 33 3.59 -11.43 8.26
N VAL A 34 4.20 -11.67 7.09
CA VAL A 34 4.83 -12.97 6.75
C VAL A 34 6.34 -12.93 6.90
N LYS A 35 6.94 -11.74 6.83
CA LYS A 35 8.37 -11.52 7.05
C LYS A 35 8.59 -10.09 7.52
N GLU A 36 9.57 -9.91 8.40
CA GLU A 36 9.91 -8.62 8.98
C GLU A 36 11.42 -8.51 9.16
N THR A 37 11.94 -7.31 8.91
CA THR A 37 13.21 -6.80 9.43
C THR A 37 12.84 -5.68 10.38
N PRO A 38 12.95 -5.90 11.71
CA PRO A 38 12.62 -4.89 12.70
C PRO A 38 13.40 -3.60 12.46
N LEU A 39 12.86 -2.50 12.99
CA LEU A 39 13.54 -1.21 12.96
C LEU A 39 14.92 -1.32 13.60
N ASP A 40 15.96 -1.11 12.80
CA ASP A 40 17.32 -0.83 13.25
C ASP A 40 17.52 0.68 13.23
N ASN A 41 17.67 1.29 14.40
CA ASN A 41 17.93 2.72 14.55
C ASN A 41 18.67 2.96 15.86
N ILE A 42 19.94 3.34 15.76
CA ILE A 42 20.81 3.64 16.91
C ILE A 42 20.75 5.12 17.33
N GLY A 43 19.95 5.94 16.63
CA GLY A 43 19.73 7.36 16.94
C GLY A 43 20.79 8.33 16.37
N ILE A 44 21.69 7.87 15.50
CA ILE A 44 22.86 8.64 15.05
C ILE A 44 22.97 8.69 13.51
N ASP A 45 23.05 7.54 12.84
CA ASP A 45 23.45 7.48 11.41
C ASP A 45 22.29 7.23 10.43
N GLY A 46 21.09 6.96 10.93
CA GLY A 46 19.91 6.66 10.13
C GLY A 46 19.10 5.49 10.69
N TYR A 47 18.30 4.87 9.82
CA TYR A 47 17.49 3.70 10.20
C TYR A 47 17.35 2.72 9.05
N GLN A 48 16.92 1.50 9.36
CA GLN A 48 16.50 0.52 8.37
C GLN A 48 15.32 -0.31 8.90
N PHE A 49 14.36 -0.62 8.04
CA PHE A 49 13.34 -1.63 8.33
C PHE A 49 12.82 -2.26 7.03
N ALA A 50 12.16 -3.41 7.17
CA ALA A 50 11.42 -4.01 6.07
C ALA A 50 10.27 -4.89 6.58
N TYR A 51 9.23 -5.07 5.77
CA TYR A 51 8.18 -6.05 6.02
C TYR A 51 7.59 -6.58 4.71
N GLU A 52 7.04 -7.78 4.78
CA GLU A 52 6.24 -8.40 3.74
C GLU A 52 4.92 -8.88 4.38
N LEU A 53 3.81 -8.61 3.70
CA LEU A 53 2.46 -8.94 4.13
C LEU A 53 1.89 -10.12 3.32
N SER A 54 0.97 -10.89 3.92
CA SER A 54 0.35 -12.06 3.29
C SER A 54 -0.46 -11.75 2.04
N ASN A 55 -0.89 -10.50 1.86
CA ASN A 55 -1.59 -10.02 0.67
C ASN A 55 -0.65 -9.60 -0.48
N GLY A 56 0.66 -9.87 -0.35
CA GLY A 56 1.67 -9.59 -1.37
C GLY A 56 2.21 -8.16 -1.37
N GLN A 57 1.74 -7.30 -0.45
CA GLN A 57 2.36 -6.00 -0.22
C GLN A 57 3.70 -6.17 0.51
N ALA A 58 4.66 -5.29 0.23
CA ALA A 58 5.94 -5.28 0.91
C ALA A 58 6.52 -3.87 0.94
N HIS A 59 7.35 -3.57 1.92
CA HIS A 59 8.07 -2.31 2.02
C HIS A 59 9.44 -2.57 2.64
N GLN A 60 10.48 -1.98 2.06
CA GLN A 60 11.79 -1.88 2.64
C GLN A 60 12.30 -0.45 2.48
N GLU A 61 12.98 0.06 3.50
CA GLU A 61 13.56 1.39 3.46
C GLU A 61 14.78 1.46 4.37
N SER A 62 15.79 2.20 3.92
CA SER A 62 16.86 2.68 4.76
C SER A 62 17.07 4.18 4.60
N ALA A 63 17.42 4.82 5.70
CA ALA A 63 17.78 6.21 5.76
C ALA A 63 19.25 6.34 6.18
N GLN A 64 19.91 7.36 5.67
CA GLN A 64 21.28 7.71 6.00
C GLN A 64 21.37 9.21 6.27
N LEU A 65 22.05 9.58 7.36
CA LEU A 65 22.39 10.97 7.63
C LEU A 65 23.51 11.42 6.67
N VAL A 66 23.29 12.54 5.99
CA VAL A 66 24.21 13.15 5.02
C VAL A 66 24.70 14.47 5.60
N ASN A 67 26.00 14.74 5.47
CA ASN A 67 26.66 15.93 6.03
C ASN A 67 26.46 16.12 7.55
N ALA A 68 26.53 15.03 8.32
CA ALA A 68 26.40 15.05 9.77
C ALA A 68 27.33 16.10 10.42
N GLY A 69 26.78 16.98 11.25
CA GLY A 69 27.53 18.04 11.93
C GLY A 69 27.84 19.29 11.09
N HIS A 70 27.25 19.41 9.89
CA HIS A 70 27.38 20.60 9.03
C HIS A 70 26.03 21.33 8.86
N GLU A 71 26.04 22.57 8.36
CA GLU A 71 24.81 23.38 8.18
C GLU A 71 23.81 22.76 7.18
N ASN A 72 24.29 21.92 6.26
CA ASN A 72 23.50 21.19 5.28
C ASN A 72 23.31 19.71 5.66
N GLU A 73 23.20 19.43 6.95
CA GLU A 73 22.82 18.12 7.46
C GLU A 73 21.41 17.75 6.97
N SER A 74 21.27 16.59 6.35
CA SER A 74 20.00 16.11 5.81
C SER A 74 19.88 14.59 5.87
N LEU A 75 18.66 14.08 5.76
CA LEU A 75 18.39 12.65 5.72
C LEU A 75 18.12 12.21 4.29
N ALA A 76 18.93 11.27 3.78
CA ALA A 76 18.70 10.65 2.49
C ALA A 76 18.09 9.25 2.69
N VAL A 77 16.91 9.04 2.11
CA VAL A 77 16.12 7.83 2.25
C VAL A 77 16.08 7.10 0.93
N ARG A 78 16.32 5.79 0.95
CA ARG A 78 16.18 4.90 -0.21
C ARG A 78 15.31 3.73 0.18
N GLY A 79 14.34 3.41 -0.67
CA GLY A 79 13.43 2.32 -0.38
C GLY A 79 12.72 1.78 -1.59
N SER A 80 11.91 0.77 -1.32
CA SER A 80 11.04 0.14 -2.30
C SER A 80 9.76 -0.30 -1.61
N PHE A 81 8.61 0.00 -2.21
CA PHE A 81 7.34 -0.58 -1.78
C PHE A 81 6.69 -1.31 -2.94
N THR A 82 5.97 -2.38 -2.61
CA THR A 82 5.25 -3.23 -3.54
C THR A 82 3.79 -3.30 -3.12
N TYR A 83 2.89 -3.19 -4.08
CA TYR A 83 1.46 -3.38 -3.88
C TYR A 83 0.85 -4.22 -4.99
N VAL A 84 -0.31 -4.81 -4.71
CA VAL A 84 -1.11 -5.58 -5.67
C VAL A 84 -2.35 -4.76 -6.01
N ASP A 85 -2.55 -4.48 -7.28
CA ASP A 85 -3.73 -3.76 -7.75
C ASP A 85 -4.99 -4.61 -7.50
N PRO A 86 -5.99 -4.08 -6.78
CA PRO A 86 -7.18 -4.84 -6.39
C PRO A 86 -8.11 -5.16 -7.57
N VAL A 87 -7.97 -4.47 -8.71
CA VAL A 87 -8.78 -4.65 -9.91
C VAL A 87 -8.08 -5.57 -10.90
N THR A 88 -6.81 -5.31 -11.19
CA THR A 88 -6.06 -6.05 -12.22
C THR A 88 -5.29 -7.25 -11.66
N ASN A 89 -5.12 -7.32 -10.33
CA ASN A 89 -4.28 -8.31 -9.63
C ASN A 89 -2.81 -8.30 -10.10
N VAL A 90 -2.38 -7.18 -10.69
CA VAL A 90 -1.00 -6.96 -11.10
C VAL A 90 -0.20 -6.44 -9.90
N ARG A 91 1.00 -6.99 -9.72
CA ARG A 91 1.95 -6.54 -8.71
C ARG A 91 2.78 -5.39 -9.28
N TYR A 92 2.81 -4.27 -8.56
CA TYR A 92 3.60 -3.10 -8.89
C TYR A 92 4.63 -2.84 -7.81
N THR A 93 5.85 -2.50 -8.24
CA THR A 93 6.95 -2.10 -7.36
C THR A 93 7.37 -0.67 -7.71
N VAL A 94 7.59 0.13 -6.68
CA VAL A 94 8.13 1.49 -6.79
C VAL A 94 9.41 1.53 -5.98
N ASN A 95 10.52 1.86 -6.64
CA ASN A 95 11.77 2.21 -5.99
C ASN A 95 11.82 3.73 -5.84
N TYR A 96 12.47 4.25 -4.81
CA TYR A 96 12.53 5.69 -4.63
C TYR A 96 13.79 6.13 -3.89
N VAL A 97 14.15 7.39 -4.14
CA VAL A 97 15.10 8.16 -3.36
C VAL A 97 14.41 9.44 -2.88
N ALA A 98 14.52 9.75 -1.59
CA ALA A 98 14.09 11.00 -1.01
C ALA A 98 15.30 11.68 -0.34
N ASP A 99 15.68 12.86 -0.80
CA ASP A 99 16.79 13.65 -0.25
C ASP A 99 16.48 15.15 -0.38
N GLU A 100 17.50 16.00 -0.26
CA GLU A 100 17.38 17.46 -0.41
C GLU A 100 16.75 17.91 -1.73
N ASN A 101 16.79 17.07 -2.77
CA ASN A 101 16.18 17.33 -4.07
C ASN A 101 14.75 16.76 -4.18
N GLY A 102 14.14 16.35 -3.06
CA GLY A 102 12.78 15.84 -2.97
C GLY A 102 12.64 14.34 -3.25
N PHE A 103 11.40 13.88 -3.36
CA PHE A 103 11.05 12.48 -3.61
C PHE A 103 11.06 12.17 -5.10
N ARG A 104 11.82 11.15 -5.50
CA ARG A 104 11.97 10.71 -6.88
C ARG A 104 11.67 9.21 -6.99
N PRO A 105 10.46 8.83 -7.43
CA PRO A 105 10.07 7.45 -7.61
C PRO A 105 10.40 6.92 -9.01
N GLU A 106 10.70 5.63 -9.09
CA GLU A 106 10.94 4.88 -10.31
C GLU A 106 10.14 3.58 -10.28
N GLY A 107 9.45 3.27 -11.37
CA GLY A 107 8.68 2.03 -11.53
C GLY A 107 8.12 1.90 -12.93
N GLU A 108 7.94 0.68 -13.43
CA GLU A 108 7.52 0.41 -14.82
C GLU A 108 6.15 1.02 -15.19
N HIS A 109 5.31 1.28 -14.18
CA HIS A 109 3.97 1.83 -14.33
C HIS A 109 3.91 3.35 -14.12
N LEU A 110 5.03 3.99 -13.79
CA LEU A 110 5.10 5.43 -13.55
C LEU A 110 5.53 6.15 -14.84
N PRO A 111 5.03 7.38 -15.06
CA PRO A 111 5.54 8.22 -16.14
C PRO A 111 7.05 8.47 -15.95
N SER A 112 7.82 8.26 -17.00
CA SER A 112 9.22 8.71 -17.03
C SER A 112 9.25 10.23 -17.24
N VAL A 113 10.05 10.93 -16.44
CA VAL A 113 10.31 12.38 -16.57
C VAL A 113 11.54 12.61 -17.44
#